data_AF-A0A1H2HC21-F1
#
_entry.id   AF-A0A1H2HC21-F1
#
_cell.length_a   1.000
_cell.length_b   1.000
_cell.length_c   1.000
_cell.angle_alpha   90.00
_cell.angle_beta   90.00
_cell.angle_gamma   90.00
#
_symmetry.space_group_name_H-M   'P 1'
#
loop_
_entity.id
_entity.type
_entity.pdbx_description
1 polymer ?
#
loop_
_entity_poly.entity_id
_entity_poly.type
_entity_poly.pdbx_seq_one_letter_code
_entity_poly.pdbx_strand_id
1 'polypeptide(L)'
;MSASLRHPRSSALPPGPSQSASAGSSVACATAFSLVEVLLALGIVSFALIGLMSLLPVGLKTFHQADMTTTETQIAQTLVNRLQLSGFTNALGGGNASYYFTSEGQPTADRGGQNTLYTVTVTAATNVALPGAAGGSHSANILSLLFSITCKTAPQTTNVIPAYISNNGS
;
A
#
# COMPACT_ATOMS: atom_id res chain seq x y z
N MET A 1 -18.09 97.64 76.17
CA MET A 1 -18.60 98.60 75.16
C MET A 1 -18.28 98.05 73.78
N SER A 2 -19.31 97.94 72.93
CA SER A 2 -19.31 97.73 71.46
C SER A 2 -18.51 96.55 70.87
N ALA A 3 -19.15 95.47 70.39
CA ALA A 3 -19.95 95.31 69.15
C ALA A 3 -19.11 95.30 67.85
N SER A 4 -19.14 94.17 67.11
CA SER A 4 -19.14 94.11 65.62
C SER A 4 -19.15 92.64 65.15
N LEU A 5 -20.27 92.07 64.70
CA LEU A 5 -20.66 91.87 63.29
C LEU A 5 -19.59 91.21 62.38
N ARG A 6 -19.81 89.96 61.94
CA ARG A 6 -20.36 89.62 60.61
C ARG A 6 -20.43 88.12 60.32
N HIS A 7 -21.37 87.83 59.43
CA HIS A 7 -21.91 86.58 58.93
C HIS A 7 -21.08 85.99 57.73
N PRO A 8 -21.53 84.89 57.07
CA PRO A 8 -20.73 83.70 56.70
C PRO A 8 -20.24 83.70 55.24
N ARG A 9 -19.46 82.67 54.86
CA ARG A 9 -19.50 82.13 53.49
C ARG A 9 -19.42 80.61 53.45
N SER A 10 -20.49 80.05 52.92
CA SER A 10 -20.66 78.72 52.37
C SER A 10 -19.66 78.50 51.23
N SER A 11 -18.82 77.47 51.34
CA SER A 11 -18.03 76.92 50.24
C SER A 11 -18.78 75.71 49.67
N ALA A 12 -19.68 76.00 48.72
CA ALA A 12 -20.32 75.01 47.87
C ALA A 12 -19.29 74.46 46.87
N LEU A 13 -18.96 73.17 46.99
CA LEU A 13 -18.25 72.42 45.96
C LEU A 13 -19.30 71.82 45.01
N PRO A 14 -19.15 71.94 43.67
CA PRO A 14 -20.10 71.37 42.72
C PRO A 14 -20.03 69.83 42.71
N PRO A 15 -21.17 69.13 42.55
CA PRO A 15 -21.15 67.70 42.26
C PRO A 15 -20.70 67.48 40.81
N GLY A 16 -19.56 66.83 40.62
CA GLY A 16 -19.10 66.35 39.31
C GLY A 16 -19.92 65.15 38.83
N PRO A 17 -20.14 65.00 37.51
CA PRO A 17 -20.96 63.92 36.98
C PRO A 17 -20.35 62.54 37.24
N SER A 18 -21.18 61.69 37.81
CA SER A 18 -21.06 60.24 37.95
C SER A 18 -20.78 59.56 36.61
N GLN A 19 -19.62 58.92 36.49
CA GLN A 19 -19.35 57.92 35.45
C GLN A 19 -18.82 56.66 36.13
N SER A 20 -19.76 55.86 36.65
CA SER A 20 -19.55 54.44 36.93
C SER A 20 -19.40 53.75 35.58
N ALA A 21 -18.16 53.55 35.13
CA ALA A 21 -17.88 52.70 34.00
C ALA A 21 -18.18 51.25 34.42
N SER A 22 -19.39 50.80 34.12
CA SER A 22 -19.76 49.39 34.19
C SER A 22 -18.92 48.65 33.15
N ALA A 23 -17.78 48.11 33.56
CA ALA A 23 -17.11 47.05 32.83
C ALA A 23 -18.06 45.84 32.83
N GLY A 24 -18.88 45.76 31.78
CA GLY A 24 -19.67 44.58 31.48
C GLY A 24 -18.69 43.44 31.26
N SER A 25 -18.53 42.60 32.29
CA SER A 25 -17.96 41.27 32.14
C SER A 25 -18.90 40.49 31.23
N SER A 26 -18.66 40.55 29.92
CA SER A 26 -19.19 39.59 28.97
C SER A 26 -18.54 38.25 29.29
N VAL A 27 -19.10 37.53 30.26
CA VAL A 27 -18.84 36.10 30.41
C VAL A 27 -19.40 35.50 29.13
N ALA A 28 -18.52 35.18 28.19
CA ALA A 28 -18.88 34.40 27.02
C ALA A 28 -19.44 33.09 27.56
N CYS A 29 -20.77 32.95 27.49
CA CYS A 29 -21.45 31.75 27.90
C CYS A 29 -21.00 30.66 26.94
N ALA A 30 -20.16 29.75 27.42
CA ALA A 30 -19.75 28.58 26.65
C ALA A 30 -21.01 27.74 26.41
N THR A 31 -21.60 27.88 25.22
CA THR A 31 -22.76 27.12 24.81
C THR A 31 -22.34 25.67 24.68
N ALA A 32 -22.79 24.82 25.59
CA ALA A 32 -22.64 23.38 25.46
C ALA A 32 -23.48 22.88 24.27
N PHE A 33 -22.95 21.90 23.54
CA PHE A 33 -23.66 21.24 22.46
C PHE A 33 -24.93 20.57 22.95
N SER A 34 -26.01 20.65 22.17
CA SER A 34 -27.26 19.96 22.49
C SER A 34 -27.08 18.44 22.44
N LEU A 35 -27.80 17.72 23.29
CA LEU A 35 -27.77 16.26 23.35
C LEU A 35 -28.08 15.63 21.97
N VAL A 36 -29.04 16.19 21.23
CA VAL A 36 -29.39 15.72 19.87
C VAL A 36 -28.25 15.93 18.87
N GLU A 37 -27.47 17.00 19.02
CA GLU A 37 -26.35 17.33 18.16
C GLU A 37 -25.19 16.36 18.39
N VAL A 38 -24.88 16.07 19.67
CA VAL A 38 -23.88 15.08 20.05
C VAL A 38 -24.28 13.67 19.57
N LEU A 39 -25.56 13.30 19.68
CA LEU A 39 -26.04 12.01 19.18
C LEU A 39 -25.94 11.91 17.66
N LEU A 40 -26.30 12.95 16.92
CA LEU A 40 -26.14 12.98 15.46
C LEU A 40 -24.65 12.91 15.07
N ALA A 41 -23.79 13.68 15.73
CA ALA A 41 -22.36 13.65 15.49
C ALA A 41 -21.77 12.25 15.75
N LEU A 42 -22.13 11.63 16.88
CA LEU A 42 -21.67 10.28 17.22
C LEU A 42 -22.20 9.24 16.23
N GLY A 43 -23.44 9.37 15.75
CA GLY A 43 -24.01 8.50 14.72
C GLY A 43 -23.24 8.57 13.41
N ILE A 44 -22.92 9.78 12.93
CA ILE A 44 -22.16 9.99 11.70
C ILE A 44 -20.73 9.46 11.84
N VAL A 45 -20.06 9.77 12.96
CA VAL A 45 -18.69 9.30 13.23
C VAL A 45 -18.63 7.77 13.31
N SER A 46 -19.57 7.16 14.03
CA SER A 46 -19.64 5.69 14.16
C SER A 46 -19.80 5.02 12.80
N PHE A 47 -20.66 5.57 11.93
CA PHE A 47 -20.84 5.07 10.57
C PHE A 47 -19.56 5.21 9.72
N ALA A 48 -18.89 6.36 9.80
CA ALA A 48 -17.63 6.60 9.08
C ALA A 48 -16.51 5.65 9.54
N LEU A 49 -16.38 5.40 10.85
CA LEU A 49 -15.36 4.51 11.41
C LEU A 49 -15.55 3.06 10.97
N ILE A 50 -16.79 2.59 10.80
CA ILE A 50 -17.07 1.25 10.25
C ILE A 50 -16.53 1.14 8.82
N GLY A 51 -16.73 2.17 8.00
CA GLY A 51 -16.17 2.23 6.65
C GLY A 51 -14.64 2.17 6.64
N LEU A 52 -13.99 2.93 7.54
CA LEU A 52 -12.53 2.92 7.66
C LEU A 52 -11.98 1.58 8.14
N MET A 53 -12.65 0.92 9.09
CA MET A 53 -12.25 -0.42 9.56
C MET A 53 -12.35 -1.47 8.45
N SER A 54 -13.30 -1.33 7.53
CA SER A 54 -13.41 -2.20 6.36
C SER A 54 -12.23 -2.06 5.39
N LEU A 55 -11.54 -0.92 5.38
CA LEU A 55 -10.40 -0.68 4.50
C LEU A 55 -9.13 -1.41 4.97
N LEU A 56 -8.98 -1.68 6.26
CA LEU A 56 -7.82 -2.39 6.81
C LEU A 56 -7.55 -3.76 6.17
N PRO A 57 -8.53 -4.70 6.13
CA PRO A 57 -8.30 -6.00 5.50
C PRO A 57 -8.07 -5.88 3.99
N VAL A 58 -8.63 -4.85 3.33
CA VAL A 58 -8.41 -4.60 1.90
C VAL A 58 -6.97 -4.15 1.66
N GLY A 59 -6.50 -3.16 2.42
CA GLY A 59 -5.12 -2.67 2.33
C GLY A 59 -4.10 -3.77 2.59
N LEU A 60 -4.33 -4.62 3.60
CA LEU A 60 -3.44 -5.73 3.91
C LEU A 60 -3.41 -6.79 2.80
N LYS A 61 -4.57 -7.14 2.22
CA LYS A 61 -4.64 -8.05 1.07
C LYS A 61 -3.87 -7.50 -0.13
N THR A 62 -4.06 -6.22 -0.44
CA THR A 62 -3.34 -5.56 -1.54
C THR A 62 -1.84 -5.54 -1.29
N PHE A 63 -1.40 -5.22 -0.08
CA PHE A 63 0.02 -5.25 0.29
C PHE A 63 0.61 -6.66 0.12
N HIS A 64 -0.07 -7.68 0.64
CA HIS A 64 0.38 -9.07 0.52
C HIS A 64 0.42 -9.55 -0.93
N GLN A 65 -0.54 -9.15 -1.76
CA GLN A 65 -0.53 -9.44 -3.19
C GLN A 65 0.65 -8.76 -3.91
N ALA A 66 0.92 -7.49 -3.59
CA ALA A 66 2.05 -6.77 -4.17
C ALA A 66 3.40 -7.40 -3.78
N ASP A 67 3.53 -7.86 -2.54
CA ASP A 67 4.71 -8.59 -2.05
C ASP A 67 4.90 -9.91 -2.83
N MET A 68 3.84 -10.72 -2.96
CA MET A 68 3.88 -11.95 -3.75
C MET A 68 4.29 -11.69 -5.21
N THR A 69 3.72 -10.68 -5.86
CA THR A 69 4.06 -10.31 -7.25
C THR A 69 5.51 -9.83 -7.39
N THR A 70 6.02 -9.12 -6.39
CA THR A 70 7.43 -8.69 -6.37
C THR A 70 8.36 -9.89 -6.31
N THR A 71 8.06 -10.84 -5.43
CA THR A 71 8.81 -12.10 -5.29
C THR A 71 8.75 -12.94 -6.57
N GLU A 72 7.56 -13.10 -7.19
CA GLU A 72 7.42 -13.81 -8.47
C GLU A 72 8.26 -13.17 -9.59
N THR A 73 8.31 -11.84 -9.64
CA THR A 73 9.12 -11.10 -10.61
C THR A 73 10.62 -11.35 -10.39
N GLN A 74 11.08 -11.31 -9.13
CA GLN A 74 12.47 -11.59 -8.78
C GLN A 74 12.86 -13.03 -9.14
N ILE A 75 11.97 -14.00 -8.88
CA ILE A 75 12.16 -15.40 -9.25
C ILE A 75 12.32 -15.53 -10.77
N ALA A 76 11.42 -14.91 -11.55
CA ALA A 76 11.48 -14.95 -13.01
C ALA A 76 12.79 -14.38 -13.55
N GLN A 77 13.21 -13.20 -13.06
CA GLN A 77 14.48 -12.57 -13.46
C GLN A 77 15.70 -13.44 -13.12
N THR A 78 15.73 -13.97 -11.90
CA THR A 78 16.81 -14.85 -11.43
C THR A 78 16.90 -16.10 -12.30
N LEU A 79 15.75 -16.69 -12.63
CA LEU A 79 15.70 -17.89 -13.46
C LEU A 79 16.13 -17.58 -14.89
N VAL A 80 15.63 -16.53 -15.53
CA VAL A 80 16.03 -16.14 -16.89
C VAL A 80 17.55 -15.91 -16.96
N ASN A 81 18.13 -15.17 -16.00
CA ASN A 81 19.58 -14.95 -15.94
C ASN A 81 20.36 -16.27 -15.80
N ARG A 82 19.88 -17.18 -14.94
CA ARG A 82 20.49 -18.50 -14.77
C ARG A 82 20.45 -19.32 -16.06
N LEU A 83 19.33 -19.31 -16.76
CA LEU A 83 19.15 -20.03 -18.02
C LEU A 83 20.04 -19.48 -19.15
N GLN A 84 20.23 -18.17 -19.19
CA GLN A 84 21.15 -17.52 -20.12
C GLN A 84 22.61 -17.94 -19.87
N LEU A 85 23.00 -18.13 -18.61
CA LEU A 85 24.37 -18.51 -18.25
C LEU A 85 24.66 -20.01 -18.42
N SER A 86 23.69 -20.89 -18.12
CA SER A 86 23.91 -22.37 -18.16
C SER A 86 23.73 -23.00 -19.54
N GLY A 87 23.25 -22.23 -20.51
CA GLY A 87 22.85 -22.75 -21.81
C GLY A 87 21.53 -23.53 -21.74
N PHE A 88 20.78 -23.46 -22.83
CA PHE A 88 19.40 -23.92 -22.89
C PHE A 88 19.24 -25.43 -22.72
N THR A 89 20.07 -26.20 -23.42
CA THR A 89 19.99 -27.67 -23.49
C THR A 89 20.22 -28.31 -22.11
N ASN A 90 21.17 -27.78 -21.34
CA ASN A 90 21.45 -28.24 -19.98
C ASN A 90 20.34 -27.88 -18.99
N ALA A 91 19.65 -26.77 -19.23
CA ALA A 91 18.64 -26.27 -18.31
C ALA A 91 17.28 -26.98 -18.41
N LEU A 92 17.00 -27.63 -19.54
CA LEU A 92 15.78 -28.40 -19.77
C LEU A 92 15.96 -29.92 -19.63
N GLY A 93 17.20 -30.41 -19.65
CA GLY A 93 17.48 -31.86 -19.56
C GLY A 93 16.78 -32.69 -20.64
N GLY A 94 16.46 -32.09 -21.80
CA GLY A 94 15.71 -32.74 -22.88
C GLY A 94 14.17 -32.65 -22.80
N GLY A 95 13.60 -31.88 -21.87
CA GLY A 95 12.15 -31.73 -21.70
C GLY A 95 11.73 -30.58 -20.78
N ASN A 96 10.81 -30.83 -19.85
CA ASN A 96 10.38 -29.83 -18.88
C ASN A 96 11.31 -29.84 -17.66
N ALA A 97 11.65 -28.67 -17.13
CA ALA A 97 12.45 -28.53 -15.92
C ALA A 97 11.68 -27.81 -14.82
N SER A 98 11.84 -28.27 -13.58
CA SER A 98 11.25 -27.64 -12.40
C SER A 98 12.32 -27.06 -11.49
N TYR A 99 12.11 -25.80 -11.10
CA TYR A 99 12.94 -25.04 -10.19
C TYR A 99 12.12 -24.68 -8.96
N TYR A 100 12.72 -24.78 -7.78
CA TYR A 100 12.03 -24.60 -6.50
C TYR A 100 12.59 -23.38 -5.78
N PHE A 101 11.71 -22.59 -5.17
CA PHE A 101 12.06 -21.36 -4.47
C PHE A 101 11.34 -21.26 -3.12
N THR A 102 12.00 -20.58 -2.21
CA THR A 102 11.53 -20.26 -0.85
C THR A 102 10.53 -19.08 -0.85
N SER A 103 9.97 -18.74 0.31
CA SER A 103 9.10 -17.56 0.48
C SER A 103 9.79 -16.24 0.14
N GLU A 104 11.11 -16.18 0.29
CA GLU A 104 11.92 -15.00 0.02
C GLU A 104 12.47 -14.96 -1.41
N GLY A 105 11.93 -15.81 -2.31
CA GLY A 105 12.35 -15.89 -3.71
C GLY A 105 13.75 -16.48 -3.94
N GLN A 106 14.35 -17.12 -2.92
CA GLN A 106 15.66 -17.75 -3.04
C GLN A 106 15.55 -19.19 -3.58
N PRO A 107 16.46 -19.63 -4.47
CA PRO A 107 16.45 -20.99 -4.98
C PRO A 107 16.72 -22.01 -3.88
N THR A 108 16.00 -23.14 -3.89
CA THR A 108 16.20 -24.24 -2.95
C THR A 108 16.40 -25.57 -3.68
N ALA A 109 17.21 -26.44 -3.10
CA ALA A 109 17.37 -27.83 -3.56
C ALA A 109 16.28 -28.76 -3.01
N ASP A 110 15.49 -28.30 -2.02
CA ASP A 110 14.36 -29.02 -1.45
C ASP A 110 13.24 -29.10 -2.50
N ARG A 111 13.07 -30.25 -3.15
CA ARG A 111 12.17 -30.39 -4.32
C ARG A 111 10.71 -30.52 -3.89
N GLY A 112 10.06 -29.39 -3.61
CA GLY A 112 8.64 -29.37 -3.21
C GLY A 112 8.41 -29.71 -1.73
N GLY A 113 9.47 -29.74 -0.92
CA GLY A 113 9.38 -30.00 0.50
C GLY A 113 8.87 -28.81 1.32
N GLN A 114 9.24 -28.79 2.59
CA GLN A 114 8.71 -27.83 3.57
C GLN A 114 9.21 -26.41 3.31
N ASN A 115 10.41 -26.26 2.74
CA ASN A 115 11.01 -24.95 2.48
C ASN A 115 10.64 -24.39 1.10
N THR A 116 9.81 -25.10 0.34
CA THR A 116 9.36 -24.67 -1.00
C THR A 116 8.01 -23.97 -0.88
N LEU A 117 7.97 -22.69 -1.27
CA LEU A 117 6.73 -21.96 -1.44
C LEU A 117 6.36 -21.79 -2.92
N TYR A 118 7.36 -21.59 -3.79
CA TYR A 118 7.14 -21.40 -5.22
C TYR A 118 7.79 -22.51 -6.03
N THR A 119 7.06 -23.01 -7.02
CA THR A 119 7.57 -23.94 -8.02
C THR A 119 7.47 -23.28 -9.39
N VAL A 120 8.57 -23.31 -10.14
CA VAL A 120 8.61 -22.80 -11.50
C VAL A 120 8.83 -23.96 -12.45
N THR A 121 7.88 -24.18 -13.33
CA THR A 121 8.02 -25.15 -14.42
C THR A 121 8.38 -24.41 -15.69
N VAL A 122 9.48 -24.83 -16.30
CA VAL A 122 9.97 -24.33 -17.58
C VAL A 122 9.69 -25.39 -18.62
N THR A 123 8.94 -25.02 -19.64
CA THR A 123 8.55 -25.89 -20.75
C THR A 123 9.11 -25.33 -22.05
N ALA A 124 9.77 -26.16 -22.86
CA ALA A 124 10.10 -25.81 -24.23
C ALA A 124 8.82 -25.70 -25.05
N ALA A 125 8.55 -24.52 -25.60
CA ALA A 125 7.48 -24.36 -26.57
C ALA A 125 7.93 -24.94 -27.91
N THR A 126 7.27 -25.99 -28.38
CA THR A 126 7.57 -26.61 -29.69
C THR A 126 7.04 -25.78 -30.87
N ASN A 127 6.14 -24.83 -30.60
CA ASN A 127 5.60 -23.88 -31.56
C ASN A 127 5.43 -22.52 -30.88
N VAL A 128 6.13 -21.49 -31.33
CA VAL A 128 5.86 -20.11 -30.92
C VAL A 128 5.61 -19.25 -32.13
N ALA A 129 4.45 -18.58 -32.10
CA ALA A 129 4.08 -17.57 -33.06
C ALA A 129 4.85 -16.29 -32.73
N LEU A 130 5.91 -16.00 -33.49
CA LEU A 130 6.52 -14.69 -33.45
C LEU A 130 5.60 -13.67 -34.17
N PRO A 131 5.54 -12.42 -33.70
CA PRO A 131 4.80 -11.37 -34.41
C PRO A 131 5.29 -11.26 -35.86
N GLY A 132 4.41 -11.58 -36.81
CA GLY A 132 4.73 -11.58 -38.24
C GLY A 132 5.15 -12.93 -38.86
N ALA A 133 5.27 -14.00 -38.06
CA ALA A 133 5.54 -15.34 -38.57
C ALA A 133 4.28 -16.21 -38.53
N ALA A 134 3.82 -16.66 -39.69
CA ALA A 134 2.80 -17.71 -39.78
C ALA A 134 3.39 -19.00 -39.18
N GLY A 135 2.75 -19.53 -38.14
CA GLY A 135 3.28 -20.59 -37.26
C GLY A 135 4.15 -21.63 -37.98
N GLY A 136 5.44 -21.61 -37.67
CA GLY A 136 6.44 -22.56 -38.13
C GLY A 136 7.39 -22.91 -37.00
N SER A 137 7.91 -24.14 -37.00
CA SER A 137 8.96 -24.56 -36.07
C SER A 137 10.20 -23.68 -36.28
N HIS A 138 10.60 -22.95 -35.25
CA HIS A 138 11.75 -22.05 -35.33
C HIS A 138 13.07 -22.83 -35.23
N SER A 139 14.14 -22.24 -35.78
CA SER A 139 15.49 -22.82 -35.86
C SER A 139 15.97 -23.36 -34.52
N ALA A 140 16.79 -24.43 -34.52
CA ALA A 140 17.39 -25.05 -33.34
C ALA A 140 18.14 -24.06 -32.39
N ASN A 141 18.40 -22.85 -32.87
CA ASN A 141 19.13 -21.79 -32.17
C ASN A 141 18.23 -20.80 -31.41
N ILE A 142 16.90 -20.83 -31.59
CA ILE A 142 15.94 -19.99 -30.85
C ILE A 142 14.86 -20.89 -30.29
N LEU A 143 14.78 -20.97 -28.96
CA LEU A 143 13.75 -21.73 -28.29
C LEU A 143 12.96 -20.83 -27.36
N SER A 144 11.65 -20.87 -27.51
CA SER A 144 10.75 -20.10 -26.67
C SER A 144 10.42 -20.91 -25.43
N LEU A 145 10.56 -20.29 -24.27
CA LEU A 145 10.25 -20.91 -22.99
C LEU A 145 8.94 -20.37 -22.45
N LEU A 146 8.10 -21.30 -22.00
CA LEU A 146 6.96 -20.98 -21.17
C LEU A 146 7.38 -21.19 -19.72
N PHE A 147 7.29 -20.12 -18.92
CA PHE A 147 7.46 -20.19 -17.48
C PHE A 147 6.08 -20.27 -16.83
N SER A 148 5.89 -21.23 -15.94
CA SER A 148 4.71 -21.30 -15.09
C SER A 148 5.16 -21.26 -13.64
N ILE A 149 4.84 -20.16 -12.97
CA ILE A 149 5.12 -20.00 -11.53
C ILE A 149 3.87 -20.40 -10.77
N THR A 150 4.01 -21.30 -9.80
CA THR A 150 2.92 -21.77 -8.95
C THR A 150 3.30 -21.60 -7.50
N CYS A 151 2.46 -20.90 -6.74
CA CYS A 151 2.59 -20.77 -5.29
C CYS A 151 1.83 -21.89 -4.57
N LYS A 152 2.43 -22.50 -3.54
CA LYS A 152 1.85 -23.60 -2.75
C LYS A 152 0.62 -23.17 -1.95
N THR A 153 0.58 -21.92 -1.48
CA THR A 153 -0.51 -21.39 -0.62
C THR A 153 -1.65 -20.76 -1.42
N ALA A 154 -1.39 -20.37 -2.66
CA ALA A 154 -2.39 -19.89 -3.61
C ALA A 154 -2.03 -20.45 -4.99
N PRO A 155 -2.45 -21.69 -5.31
CA PRO A 155 -2.14 -22.33 -6.59
C PRO A 155 -2.98 -21.69 -7.71
N GLN A 156 -2.71 -20.41 -7.98
CA GLN A 156 -3.05 -19.79 -9.25
C GLN A 156 -1.83 -19.93 -10.14
N THR A 157 -2.05 -20.44 -11.35
CA THR A 157 -1.03 -20.56 -12.37
C THR A 157 -0.65 -19.15 -12.82
N THR A 158 0.42 -18.59 -12.25
CA THR A 158 0.86 -17.23 -12.57
C THR A 158 1.56 -17.22 -13.93
N ASN A 159 1.00 -16.39 -14.81
CA ASN A 159 1.55 -15.70 -15.97
C ASN A 159 2.63 -16.44 -16.78
N VAL A 160 2.23 -16.87 -17.98
CA VAL A 160 3.15 -17.36 -19.01
C VAL A 160 3.89 -16.17 -19.61
N ILE A 161 5.13 -15.94 -19.20
CA ILE A 161 5.99 -14.93 -19.81
C ILE A 161 6.79 -15.62 -20.93
N PRO A 162 6.52 -15.35 -22.21
CA PRO A 162 7.36 -15.90 -23.27
C PRO A 162 8.74 -15.22 -23.22
N ALA A 163 9.78 -15.98 -22.92
CA ALA A 163 11.15 -15.51 -23.10
C ALA A 163 11.74 -16.14 -24.36
N TYR A 164 12.36 -15.29 -25.19
CA TYR A 164 13.15 -15.70 -26.34
C TYR A 164 14.61 -15.72 -25.93
N ILE A 165 15.21 -16.91 -25.92
CA ILE A 165 16.61 -17.09 -25.57
C ILE A 165 17.33 -17.66 -26.78
N SER A 166 18.42 -17.02 -27.17
CA SER A 166 19.33 -17.51 -28.22
C SER A 166 20.28 -18.55 -27.63
N ASN A 167 20.40 -19.71 -28.28
CA ASN A 167 21.38 -20.72 -27.90
C ASN A 167 22.79 -20.25 -28.28
N ASN A 168 23.62 -19.87 -27.31
CA ASN A 168 24.99 -19.38 -27.54
C ASN A 168 26.03 -20.50 -27.36
N GLY A 169 25.81 -21.63 -28.02
CA GLY A 169 26.67 -22.80 -27.92
C GLY A 169 26.22 -23.92 -28.85
N SER A 170 26.76 -23.91 -30.06
CA SER A 170 26.94 -25.10 -30.90
C SER A 170 28.37 -25.59 -30.73
#